data_AF-A0A959I7C7-F1
#
_entry.id   AF-A0A959I7C7-F1
#
_cell.length_a   1.000
_cell.length_b   1.000
_cell.length_c   1.000
_cell.angle_alpha   90.00
_cell.angle_beta   90.00
_cell.angle_gamma   90.00
#
_symmetry.space_group_name_H-M   'P 1'
#
loop_
_entity.id
_entity.type
_entity.pdbx_description
1 polymer ?
#
loop_
_entity_poly.entity_id
_entity_poly.type
_entity_poly.pdbx_seq_one_letter_code
_entity_poly.pdbx_strand_id
1 'polypeptide(L)'
;CAACHTDQFNQTTNPDHNSLGLSMDCAACHTTEPNWMPATFDVHNDYYALNGAHALIANDCAACHNGDYNNTPNTCFGCHSTDYNQTTNPDHQASQFPTDCELCHSETAWVPSTFDHDDLYFPIYSGKHKEEWDECIECHTIAGDFTMFSCIDCHEHDNQNEVNNDHNGVSGYTYESTACYSCHPNGN
;
A
#
# COMPACT_ATOMS: atom_id res chain seq x y z
N CYS A 1 18.49 38.48 -12.88
CA CYS A 1 18.98 37.30 -12.15
C CYS A 1 19.58 36.28 -13.11
N ALA A 2 18.76 35.66 -13.99
CA ALA A 2 19.20 34.65 -14.97
C ALA A 2 20.49 35.02 -15.71
N ALA A 3 20.58 36.21 -16.33
CA ALA A 3 21.77 36.63 -17.09
C ALA A 3 23.10 36.71 -16.29
N CYS A 4 23.07 36.72 -14.95
CA CYS A 4 24.28 36.76 -14.11
C CYS A 4 24.50 35.48 -13.29
N HIS A 5 23.48 34.62 -13.18
CA HIS A 5 23.51 33.42 -12.33
C HIS A 5 23.35 32.10 -13.10
N THR A 6 23.33 32.14 -14.43
CA THR A 6 23.27 30.94 -15.29
C THR A 6 24.37 29.94 -14.96
N ASP A 7 25.60 30.42 -14.70
CA ASP A 7 26.73 29.54 -14.42
C ASP A 7 26.56 28.81 -13.08
N GLN A 8 26.11 29.50 -12.03
CA GLN A 8 25.82 28.89 -10.72
C GLN A 8 24.66 27.90 -10.82
N PHE A 9 23.60 28.29 -11.53
CA PHE A 9 22.46 27.40 -11.81
C PHE A 9 22.94 26.10 -12.50
N ASN A 10 23.80 26.23 -13.51
CA ASN A 10 24.36 25.10 -14.27
C ASN A 10 25.40 24.27 -13.51
N GLN A 11 26.04 24.82 -12.48
CA GLN A 11 27.04 24.14 -11.67
C GLN A 11 26.45 23.51 -10.40
N THR A 12 25.17 23.74 -10.11
CA THR A 12 24.54 23.10 -8.94
C THR A 12 24.35 21.61 -9.23
N THR A 13 24.79 20.76 -8.31
CA THR A 13 24.72 19.29 -8.46
C THR A 13 23.82 18.62 -7.43
N ASN A 14 23.25 19.38 -6.49
CA ASN A 14 22.41 18.84 -5.44
C ASN A 14 21.49 19.93 -4.82
N PRO A 15 20.24 20.05 -5.28
CA PRO A 15 19.69 19.40 -6.47
C PRO A 15 20.34 19.91 -7.77
N ASP A 16 20.53 19.04 -8.75
CA ASP A 16 20.94 19.42 -10.11
C ASP A 16 19.74 20.06 -10.82
N HIS A 17 19.74 21.39 -10.86
CA HIS A 17 18.65 22.15 -11.44
C HIS A 17 18.42 21.84 -12.93
N ASN A 18 19.45 21.46 -13.70
CA ASN A 18 19.30 21.16 -15.13
C ASN A 18 18.74 19.77 -15.34
N SER A 19 19.30 18.77 -14.65
CA SER A 19 18.83 17.38 -14.71
C SER A 19 17.35 17.29 -14.32
N LEU A 20 16.95 18.05 -13.30
CA LEU A 20 15.58 18.07 -12.77
C LEU A 20 14.66 19.05 -13.50
N GLY A 21 15.16 19.82 -14.47
CA GLY A 21 14.36 20.80 -15.22
C GLY A 21 13.75 21.89 -14.34
N LEU A 22 14.43 22.28 -13.25
CA LEU A 22 13.92 23.25 -12.29
C LEU A 22 13.88 24.67 -12.88
N SER A 23 12.94 25.47 -12.40
CA SER A 23 12.70 26.82 -12.89
C SER A 23 13.89 27.76 -12.60
N MET A 24 14.16 28.69 -13.52
CA MET A 24 15.07 29.82 -13.28
C MET A 24 14.42 30.96 -12.49
N ASP A 25 13.16 30.81 -12.07
CA ASP A 25 12.54 31.70 -11.08
C ASP A 25 13.08 31.37 -9.68
N CYS A 26 14.27 31.89 -9.36
CA CYS A 26 15.00 31.56 -8.14
C CYS A 26 14.16 31.80 -6.86
N ALA A 27 13.30 32.84 -6.87
CA ALA A 27 12.48 33.21 -5.72
C ALA A 27 11.31 32.24 -5.48
N ALA A 28 10.99 31.36 -6.44
CA ALA A 28 10.01 30.30 -6.25
C ALA A 28 10.49 29.23 -5.25
N CYS A 29 11.81 29.12 -5.05
CA CYS A 29 12.39 28.10 -4.18
C CYS A 29 13.32 28.67 -3.10
N HIS A 30 13.96 29.81 -3.31
CA HIS A 30 15.00 30.36 -2.43
C HIS A 30 14.57 31.69 -1.80
N THR A 31 14.87 31.89 -0.50
CA THR A 31 14.68 33.19 0.15
C THR A 31 15.77 34.18 -0.28
N THR A 32 15.42 35.40 -0.67
CA THR A 32 16.38 36.36 -1.23
C THR A 32 17.45 36.83 -0.24
N GLU A 33 17.24 36.70 1.08
CA GLU A 33 18.15 37.15 2.13
C GLU A 33 18.46 36.01 3.13
N PRO A 34 19.70 35.91 3.64
CA PRO A 34 20.84 36.77 3.33
C PRO A 34 21.58 36.38 2.03
N ASN A 35 21.32 35.20 1.43
CA ASN A 35 22.08 34.72 0.25
C ASN A 35 21.33 33.62 -0.52
N TRP A 36 20.06 33.82 -0.92
CA TRP A 36 19.28 32.74 -1.58
C TRP A 36 19.13 31.48 -0.69
N MET A 37 19.12 31.67 0.63
CA MET A 37 19.09 30.59 1.62
C MET A 37 18.27 30.99 2.85
N PRO A 38 17.44 30.08 3.40
CA PRO A 38 17.25 28.70 2.96
C PRO A 38 16.48 28.56 1.64
N ALA A 39 16.58 27.39 1.03
CA ALA A 39 15.60 26.97 0.03
C ALA A 39 14.37 26.43 0.77
N THR A 40 13.18 26.95 0.47
CA THR A 40 11.91 26.53 1.08
C THR A 40 11.17 25.51 0.21
N PHE A 41 11.42 25.55 -1.12
CA PHE A 41 10.83 24.66 -2.12
C PHE A 41 9.30 24.53 -1.97
N ASP A 42 8.58 25.66 -1.96
CA ASP A 42 7.13 25.71 -1.74
C ASP A 42 6.33 24.94 -2.83
N VAL A 43 6.98 24.62 -3.96
CA VAL A 43 6.45 23.79 -5.05
C VAL A 43 6.59 22.29 -4.80
N HIS A 44 7.06 21.85 -3.62
CA HIS A 44 7.26 20.43 -3.29
C HIS A 44 6.05 19.55 -3.60
N ASN A 45 4.86 20.05 -3.24
CA ASN A 45 3.61 19.31 -3.39
C ASN A 45 3.17 19.12 -4.85
N ASP A 46 3.77 19.84 -5.81
CA ASP A 46 3.56 19.60 -7.24
C ASP A 46 4.23 18.28 -7.70
N TYR A 47 5.18 17.77 -6.92
CA TYR A 47 5.95 16.55 -7.20
C TYR A 47 5.63 15.40 -6.25
N TYR A 48 5.49 15.70 -4.96
CA TYR A 48 5.09 14.75 -3.93
C TYR A 48 4.36 15.49 -2.81
N ALA A 49 3.06 15.29 -2.68
CA ALA A 49 2.28 15.93 -1.63
C ALA A 49 2.57 15.27 -0.28
N LEU A 50 2.99 16.07 0.70
CA LEU A 50 3.26 15.59 2.05
C LEU A 50 1.96 15.52 2.85
N ASN A 51 1.29 14.36 2.83
CA ASN A 51 0.03 14.13 3.54
C ASN A 51 0.23 13.19 4.75
N GLY A 52 -0.81 13.05 5.58
CA GLY A 52 -0.84 12.06 6.67
C GLY A 52 0.42 12.06 7.54
N ALA A 53 1.07 10.91 7.68
CA ALA A 53 2.32 10.74 8.42
C ALA A 53 3.50 11.51 7.81
N HIS A 54 3.58 11.66 6.48
CA HIS A 54 4.63 12.43 5.82
C HIS A 54 4.57 13.91 6.18
N ALA A 55 3.37 14.46 6.42
CA ALA A 55 3.21 15.84 6.86
C ALA A 55 3.90 16.12 8.22
N LEU A 56 4.05 15.09 9.08
CA LEU A 56 4.69 15.23 10.39
C LEU A 56 6.21 15.43 10.29
N ILE A 57 6.83 14.97 9.20
CA ILE A 57 8.26 15.10 8.93
C ILE A 57 8.57 16.08 7.80
N ALA A 58 7.59 16.89 7.38
CA ALA A 58 7.71 17.78 6.22
C ALA A 58 8.86 18.80 6.30
N ASN A 59 9.33 19.13 7.51
CA ASN A 59 10.45 20.04 7.72
C ASN A 59 11.80 19.33 7.93
N ASP A 60 11.83 17.99 7.93
CA ASP A 60 13.06 17.19 8.00
C ASP A 60 13.40 16.65 6.61
N CYS A 61 13.90 17.53 5.74
CA CYS A 61 14.18 17.19 4.35
C CYS A 61 15.14 15.99 4.23
N ALA A 62 16.06 15.83 5.20
CA ALA A 62 17.02 14.74 5.20
C ALA A 62 16.38 13.38 5.49
N ALA A 63 15.23 13.33 6.17
CA ALA A 63 14.51 12.08 6.43
C ALA A 63 14.09 11.35 5.14
N CYS A 64 13.80 12.09 4.06
CA CYS A 64 13.41 11.54 2.78
C CYS A 64 14.57 11.58 1.77
N HIS A 65 15.22 12.74 1.65
CA HIS A 65 16.26 12.95 0.63
C HIS A 65 17.61 12.34 1.02
N ASN A 66 17.85 12.03 2.30
CA ASN A 66 19.11 11.46 2.78
C ASN A 66 20.36 12.28 2.37
N GLY A 67 20.18 13.59 2.18
CA GLY A 67 21.22 14.50 1.70
C GLY A 67 21.44 14.53 0.18
N ASP A 68 20.72 13.72 -0.60
CA ASP A 68 20.71 13.75 -2.07
C ASP A 68 19.31 14.10 -2.61
N TYR A 69 19.20 15.31 -3.15
CA TYR A 69 17.95 15.89 -3.66
C TYR A 69 17.76 15.64 -5.16
N ASN A 70 18.61 14.81 -5.79
CA ASN A 70 18.50 14.50 -7.22
C ASN A 70 17.57 13.34 -7.54
N ASN A 71 17.44 12.39 -6.63
CA ASN A 71 16.84 11.10 -6.97
C ASN A 71 16.12 10.46 -5.78
N THR A 72 15.20 11.21 -5.18
CA THR A 72 14.33 10.68 -4.14
C THR A 72 13.10 10.07 -4.79
N PRO A 73 12.78 8.78 -4.55
CA PRO A 73 11.57 8.17 -5.06
C PRO A 73 10.32 8.93 -4.59
N ASN A 74 9.30 8.99 -5.46
CA ASN A 74 8.01 9.62 -5.17
C ASN A 74 6.84 8.63 -5.19
N THR A 75 7.15 7.34 -5.00
CA THR A 75 6.16 6.27 -4.89
C THR A 75 6.31 5.59 -3.55
N CYS A 76 5.20 5.10 -2.98
CA CYS A 76 5.19 4.40 -1.69
C CYS A 76 6.22 3.26 -1.67
N PHE A 77 6.16 2.33 -2.62
CA PHE A 77 7.12 1.24 -2.72
C PHE A 77 8.57 1.69 -2.96
N GLY A 78 8.78 2.79 -3.70
CA GLY A 78 10.13 3.33 -3.94
C GLY A 78 10.86 3.66 -2.63
N CYS A 79 10.17 4.25 -1.67
CA CYS A 79 10.72 4.56 -0.34
C CYS A 79 10.59 3.37 0.63
N HIS A 80 9.45 2.69 0.64
CA HIS A 80 9.08 1.66 1.60
C HIS A 80 9.25 0.22 1.08
N SER A 81 10.13 0.00 0.10
CA SER A 81 10.42 -1.34 -0.43
C SER A 81 10.93 -2.31 0.64
N THR A 82 11.66 -1.79 1.64
CA THR A 82 12.14 -2.61 2.76
C THR A 82 10.97 -3.06 3.63
N ASP A 83 10.07 -2.15 4.01
CA ASP A 83 8.87 -2.47 4.78
C ASP A 83 7.98 -3.46 4.03
N TYR A 84 7.77 -3.24 2.73
CA TYR A 84 7.03 -4.16 1.85
C TYR A 84 7.63 -5.58 1.89
N ASN A 85 8.95 -5.71 1.69
CA ASN A 85 9.62 -7.00 1.63
C ASN A 85 9.75 -7.70 3.00
N GLN A 86 9.63 -6.96 4.11
CA GLN A 86 9.73 -7.50 5.47
C GLN A 86 8.38 -7.77 6.12
N THR A 87 7.28 -7.34 5.51
CA THR A 87 5.94 -7.63 6.02
C THR A 87 5.70 -9.13 5.92
N THR A 88 5.24 -9.75 7.01
CA THR A 88 4.96 -11.20 7.07
C THR A 88 3.50 -11.54 7.30
N ASN A 89 2.67 -10.56 7.65
CA ASN A 89 1.24 -10.76 7.90
C ASN A 89 0.40 -9.65 7.25
N PRO A 90 -0.20 -9.91 6.07
CA PRO A 90 0.16 -11.00 5.16
C PRO A 90 1.54 -10.75 4.54
N ASP A 91 2.28 -11.80 4.18
CA ASP A 91 3.57 -11.63 3.50
C ASP A 91 3.36 -11.04 2.10
N HIS A 92 3.64 -9.75 1.93
CA HIS A 92 3.36 -9.04 0.68
C HIS A 92 4.11 -9.62 -0.52
N GLN A 93 5.37 -10.03 -0.32
CA GLN A 93 6.22 -10.52 -1.40
C GLN A 93 5.84 -11.95 -1.80
N ALA A 94 5.73 -12.85 -0.83
CA ALA A 94 5.36 -14.25 -1.08
C ALA A 94 3.94 -14.36 -1.65
N SER A 95 3.05 -13.46 -1.22
CA SER A 95 1.67 -13.35 -1.68
C SER A 95 1.51 -12.57 -2.99
N GLN A 96 2.60 -12.01 -3.54
CA GLN A 96 2.60 -11.24 -4.79
C GLN A 96 1.60 -10.07 -4.79
N PHE A 97 1.43 -9.39 -3.65
CA PHE A 97 0.58 -8.20 -3.60
C PHE A 97 1.11 -7.09 -4.51
N PRO A 98 0.26 -6.15 -4.96
CA PRO A 98 0.71 -5.02 -5.76
C PRO A 98 1.55 -4.05 -4.93
N THR A 99 2.41 -3.29 -5.61
CA THR A 99 3.19 -2.21 -5.00
C THR A 99 2.42 -0.88 -4.91
N ASP A 100 1.18 -0.84 -5.41
CA ASP A 100 0.23 0.26 -5.25
C ASP A 100 -0.38 0.19 -3.85
N CYS A 101 0.36 0.69 -2.87
CA CYS A 101 0.05 0.57 -1.45
C CYS A 101 -1.32 1.15 -1.09
N GLU A 102 -1.76 2.17 -1.80
CA GLU A 102 -3.00 2.93 -1.59
C GLU A 102 -4.27 2.11 -1.88
N LEU A 103 -4.14 0.93 -2.48
CA LEU A 103 -5.24 -0.02 -2.62
C LEU A 103 -5.73 -0.55 -1.26
N CYS A 104 -4.82 -0.62 -0.27
CA CYS A 104 -5.10 -1.20 1.04
C CYS A 104 -4.68 -0.30 2.20
N HIS A 105 -3.69 0.58 2.03
CA HIS A 105 -3.16 1.43 3.10
C HIS A 105 -3.43 2.90 2.83
N SER A 106 -3.33 3.72 3.87
CA SER A 106 -3.40 5.18 3.73
C SER A 106 -2.22 5.85 4.43
N GLU A 107 -1.86 7.05 3.96
CA GLU A 107 -0.86 7.87 4.63
C GLU A 107 -1.31 8.33 6.03
N THR A 108 -2.61 8.33 6.32
CA THR A 108 -3.16 8.76 7.62
C THR A 108 -3.00 7.67 8.68
N ALA A 109 -3.32 6.43 8.31
CA ALA A 109 -3.16 5.25 9.14
C ALA A 109 -2.75 4.09 8.23
N TRP A 110 -1.58 3.52 8.53
CA TRP A 110 -1.05 2.36 7.81
C TRP A 110 -1.71 1.05 8.28
N VAL A 111 -2.00 0.97 9.59
CA VAL A 111 -2.65 -0.18 10.24
C VAL A 111 -3.83 0.32 11.09
N PRO A 112 -5.01 -0.33 11.02
CA PRO A 112 -5.34 -1.43 10.11
C PRO A 112 -5.38 -0.96 8.65
N SER A 113 -5.29 -1.90 7.71
CA SER A 113 -5.55 -1.61 6.31
C SER A 113 -7.02 -1.21 6.11
N THR A 114 -7.30 -0.45 5.07
CA THR A 114 -8.64 -0.06 4.61
C THR A 114 -9.19 -1.02 3.55
N PHE A 115 -8.56 -2.18 3.36
CA PHE A 115 -8.98 -3.17 2.38
C PHE A 115 -10.35 -3.76 2.79
N ASP A 116 -11.35 -3.57 1.93
CA ASP A 116 -12.69 -4.09 2.15
C ASP A 116 -12.87 -5.44 1.41
N HIS A 117 -12.94 -6.51 2.19
CA HIS A 117 -13.17 -7.85 1.67
C HIS A 117 -14.67 -8.14 1.48
N ASP A 118 -15.54 -7.64 2.36
CA ASP A 118 -16.98 -7.97 2.36
C ASP A 118 -17.72 -7.33 1.17
N ASP A 119 -17.27 -6.16 0.71
CA ASP A 119 -17.86 -5.47 -0.46
C ASP A 119 -17.45 -6.11 -1.81
N LEU A 120 -16.32 -6.83 -1.83
CA LEU A 120 -15.74 -7.39 -3.05
C LEU A 120 -15.88 -8.92 -3.16
N TYR A 121 -15.90 -9.61 -2.02
CA TYR A 121 -15.76 -11.07 -1.91
C TYR A 121 -16.66 -11.64 -0.80
N PHE A 122 -16.41 -12.89 -0.41
CA PHE A 122 -17.15 -13.55 0.66
C PHE A 122 -17.07 -12.74 1.97
N PRO A 123 -18.20 -12.48 2.67
CA PRO A 123 -18.18 -11.65 3.87
C PRO A 123 -17.52 -12.37 5.05
N ILE A 124 -16.44 -11.78 5.56
CA ILE A 124 -15.63 -12.28 6.68
C ILE A 124 -15.59 -11.31 7.87
N TYR A 125 -15.98 -10.05 7.68
CA TYR A 125 -16.10 -9.06 8.76
C TYR A 125 -17.50 -9.03 9.38
N SER A 126 -18.39 -9.92 8.95
CA SER A 126 -19.77 -10.05 9.42
C SER A 126 -20.19 -11.52 9.60
N GLY A 127 -21.39 -11.74 10.13
CA GLY A 127 -21.91 -13.09 10.35
C GLY A 127 -21.10 -13.91 11.36
N LYS A 128 -20.99 -15.22 11.11
CA LYS A 128 -20.28 -16.18 11.99
C LYS A 128 -18.75 -16.12 11.89
N HIS A 129 -18.19 -15.53 10.83
CA HIS A 129 -16.73 -15.46 10.63
C HIS A 129 -16.11 -14.18 11.22
N LYS A 130 -16.95 -13.21 11.62
CA LYS A 130 -16.50 -11.96 12.21
C LYS A 130 -15.66 -12.22 13.46
N GLU A 131 -14.45 -11.68 13.49
CA GLU A 131 -13.49 -11.79 14.61
C GLU A 131 -12.93 -13.21 14.84
N GLU A 132 -13.13 -14.14 13.91
CA GLU A 132 -12.65 -15.52 14.03
C GLU A 132 -11.37 -15.81 13.23
N TRP A 133 -10.84 -14.83 12.49
CA TRP A 133 -9.64 -14.96 11.66
C TRP A 133 -8.66 -13.80 11.93
N ASP A 134 -7.36 -14.10 11.85
CA ASP A 134 -6.29 -13.12 12.06
C ASP A 134 -5.44 -12.90 10.80
N GLU A 135 -5.40 -13.88 9.88
CA GLU A 135 -4.58 -13.83 8.67
C GLU A 135 -5.34 -14.25 7.40
N CYS A 136 -5.03 -13.61 6.26
CA CYS A 136 -5.64 -13.96 4.97
C CYS A 136 -5.40 -15.44 4.60
N ILE A 137 -4.25 -16.00 5.01
CA ILE A 137 -3.84 -17.37 4.69
C ILE A 137 -4.64 -18.44 5.42
N GLU A 138 -5.41 -18.07 6.44
CA GLU A 138 -6.31 -19.01 7.13
C GLU A 138 -7.39 -19.51 6.18
N CYS A 139 -7.85 -18.66 5.26
CA CYS A 139 -8.78 -19.03 4.20
C CYS A 139 -8.07 -19.27 2.88
N HIS A 140 -7.07 -18.44 2.52
CA HIS A 140 -6.33 -18.51 1.26
C HIS A 140 -5.11 -19.41 1.37
N THR A 141 -5.29 -20.69 1.05
CA THR A 141 -4.34 -21.76 1.37
C THR A 141 -3.09 -21.80 0.49
N ILE A 142 -3.03 -20.97 -0.56
CA ILE A 142 -1.91 -20.92 -1.50
C ILE A 142 -1.37 -19.49 -1.59
N ALA A 143 -0.14 -19.29 -1.11
CA ALA A 143 0.57 -18.01 -1.25
C ALA A 143 0.72 -17.63 -2.73
N GLY A 144 0.38 -16.38 -3.05
CA GLY A 144 0.42 -15.85 -4.41
C GLY A 144 -0.80 -16.18 -5.26
N ASP A 145 -1.72 -17.02 -4.77
CA ASP A 145 -2.97 -17.34 -5.44
C ASP A 145 -4.17 -17.25 -4.48
N PHE A 146 -4.64 -16.03 -4.27
CA PHE A 146 -5.83 -15.72 -3.45
C PHE A 146 -7.14 -16.15 -4.11
N THR A 147 -7.10 -16.73 -5.31
CA THR A 147 -8.30 -17.37 -5.88
C THR A 147 -8.52 -18.77 -5.30
N MET A 148 -7.47 -19.36 -4.70
CA MET A 148 -7.56 -20.61 -3.98
C MET A 148 -7.91 -20.34 -2.53
N PHE A 149 -8.98 -20.97 -2.06
CA PHE A 149 -9.46 -20.86 -0.69
C PHE A 149 -10.04 -22.18 -0.20
N SER A 150 -10.20 -22.30 1.12
CA SER A 150 -10.85 -23.45 1.73
C SER A 150 -11.90 -23.06 2.75
N CYS A 151 -13.09 -23.66 2.62
CA CYS A 151 -14.14 -23.58 3.64
C CYS A 151 -14.09 -24.79 4.58
N ILE A 152 -13.47 -25.89 4.12
CA ILE A 152 -13.51 -27.23 4.73
C ILE A 152 -12.27 -27.55 5.56
N ASP A 153 -11.25 -26.68 5.55
CA ASP A 153 -10.11 -26.82 6.46
C ASP A 153 -10.39 -26.23 7.85
N CYS A 154 -11.59 -25.67 8.05
CA CYS A 154 -12.05 -25.03 9.29
C CYS A 154 -13.06 -25.90 10.07
N HIS A 155 -13.14 -25.68 11.38
CA HIS A 155 -13.77 -26.59 12.35
C HIS A 155 -15.27 -26.90 12.18
N GLU A 156 -16.08 -26.01 11.58
CA GLU A 156 -17.52 -26.28 11.38
C GLU A 156 -17.78 -27.13 10.12
N HIS A 157 -16.82 -27.18 9.18
CA HIS A 157 -17.01 -27.81 7.88
C HIS A 157 -15.92 -28.83 7.53
N ASP A 158 -15.04 -29.18 8.46
CA ASP A 158 -13.96 -30.18 8.26
C ASP A 158 -14.46 -31.62 8.36
N ASN A 159 -15.62 -31.83 8.96
CA ASN A 159 -16.27 -33.13 9.06
C ASN A 159 -17.27 -33.36 7.91
N GLN A 160 -16.77 -33.99 6.85
CA GLN A 160 -17.57 -34.34 5.68
C GLN A 160 -18.86 -35.10 6.01
N ASN A 161 -18.87 -35.98 7.03
CA ASN A 161 -20.07 -36.74 7.36
C ASN A 161 -21.18 -35.84 7.95
N GLU A 162 -20.80 -34.87 8.77
CA GLU A 162 -21.75 -33.91 9.35
C GLU A 162 -22.32 -33.02 8.24
N VAL A 163 -21.45 -32.43 7.41
CA VAL A 163 -21.88 -31.59 6.29
C VAL A 163 -22.76 -32.37 5.30
N ASN A 164 -22.41 -33.63 4.98
CA ASN A 164 -23.22 -34.49 4.12
C ASN A 164 -24.63 -34.75 4.70
N ASN A 165 -24.74 -34.91 6.02
CA ASN A 165 -26.02 -35.16 6.67
C ASN A 165 -26.93 -33.93 6.60
N ASP A 166 -26.36 -32.73 6.79
CA ASP A 166 -27.10 -31.47 6.72
C ASP A 166 -27.57 -31.14 5.29
N HIS A 167 -26.84 -31.61 4.28
CA HIS A 167 -27.15 -31.40 2.87
C HIS A 167 -27.87 -32.60 2.21
N ASN A 168 -28.44 -33.52 2.99
CA ASN A 168 -29.13 -34.69 2.44
C ASN A 168 -30.33 -34.27 1.58
N GLY A 169 -30.31 -34.67 0.30
CA GLY A 169 -31.36 -34.33 -0.67
C GLY A 169 -31.17 -32.96 -1.35
N VAL A 170 -30.10 -32.22 -1.03
CA VAL A 170 -29.75 -30.98 -1.74
C VAL A 170 -29.13 -31.35 -3.09
N SER A 171 -29.82 -30.98 -4.17
CA SER A 171 -29.34 -31.25 -5.53
C SER A 171 -28.11 -30.40 -5.86
N GLY A 172 -27.07 -31.00 -6.42
CA GLY A 172 -25.83 -30.30 -6.78
C GLY A 172 -24.85 -30.09 -5.62
N TYR A 173 -25.21 -30.51 -4.40
CA TYR A 173 -24.29 -30.50 -3.27
C TYR A 173 -23.03 -31.34 -3.58
N THR A 174 -21.88 -30.75 -3.34
CA THR A 174 -20.56 -31.40 -3.39
C THR A 174 -19.74 -30.85 -2.24
N TYR A 175 -19.02 -31.71 -1.54
CA TYR A 175 -18.13 -31.34 -0.44
C TYR A 175 -16.81 -30.77 -0.96
N GLU A 176 -16.88 -29.56 -1.52
CA GLU A 176 -15.76 -28.84 -2.13
C GLU A 176 -15.94 -27.35 -1.87
N SER A 177 -14.88 -26.63 -1.47
CA SER A 177 -14.96 -25.21 -1.06
C SER A 177 -15.59 -24.31 -2.13
N THR A 178 -15.30 -24.56 -3.41
CA THR A 178 -15.89 -23.81 -4.53
C THR A 178 -17.39 -24.07 -4.69
N ALA A 179 -17.86 -25.28 -4.41
CA ALA A 179 -19.29 -25.61 -4.40
C ALA A 179 -20.00 -25.01 -3.19
N CYS A 180 -19.35 -25.04 -2.00
CA CYS A 180 -19.82 -24.38 -0.80
C CYS A 180 -20.04 -22.88 -1.06
N TYR A 181 -19.02 -22.18 -1.59
CA TYR A 181 -19.11 -20.75 -1.93
C TYR A 181 -20.21 -20.46 -2.96
N SER A 182 -20.40 -21.33 -3.95
CA SER A 182 -21.43 -21.15 -4.97
C SER A 182 -22.86 -21.23 -4.40
N CYS A 183 -23.08 -22.07 -3.38
CA CYS A 183 -24.37 -22.18 -2.71
C CYS A 183 -24.55 -21.13 -1.60
N HIS A 184 -23.47 -20.78 -0.91
CA HIS A 184 -23.44 -19.88 0.24
C HIS A 184 -22.54 -18.67 -0.01
N PRO A 185 -22.82 -17.80 -1.00
CA PRO A 185 -21.93 -16.69 -1.34
C PRO A 185 -21.82 -15.63 -0.23
N ASN A 186 -22.76 -15.61 0.72
CA ASN A 186 -22.82 -14.67 1.84
C ASN A 186 -22.67 -15.34 3.21
N GLY A 187 -22.17 -16.58 3.25
CA GLY A 187 -21.97 -17.34 4.49
C GLY A 187 -23.24 -17.79 5.22
N ASN A 188 -24.39 -17.79 4.54
CA ASN A 188 -25.68 -18.30 5.03
C ASN A 188 -26.27 -19.32 4.07
#